data_AF-A0A0G4GBH4-F1
#
_entry.id   AF-A0A0G4GBH4-F1
#
_cell.length_a   1.000
_cell.length_b   1.000
_cell.length_c   1.000
_cell.angle_alpha   90.00
_cell.angle_beta   90.00
_cell.angle_gamma   90.00
#
_symmetry.space_group_name_H-M   'P 1'
#
loop_
_entity.id
_entity.type
_entity.pdbx_description
1 polymer ?
#
loop_
_entity_poly.entity_id
_entity_poly.type
_entity_poly.pdbx_seq_one_letter_code
_entity_poly.pdbx_strand_id
1 'polypeptide(L)'
;MSKPIDYSKWNHLDDSSDDEDQTCQPTSKTPGKTPGSLSATHVAQWTPGDESQPTRPSTSTICGPPDTLCPPAAPRLTVISLRRAPQTVAASRKAKKGKTHCGVQMPITFEEMPGWMVRKDPVAPDASVEVEKCIVCRKLPPAGREHFMVCSRCVREVSPHYCGQACLRQHFGRGQHLQHFCETGRYLYDSIPLRGNSAAVKYVLGWMDEDTYMKLQRRKQKAILAEIDSNGEAVVKLTVCVESYGTSRVYCVVSLTNESLPGHEDRTPPPDTGGMVYREHGTVIYSSFIVAPVSTGGLLHLQQLSPEMREVMHVKGVDVMQKTTYDLLSRQPPLFPAPLICDTVDSAFWRGEKCALSVDGEVFHWYFLPHDAHVLTTSLRDAAGQLFGPVGEERMTELLAGTAAAMCKRLMGVKAFLSREEWRKAIVQEITQRAGLHALFTRLCGQRATQRDVSVVSVKTEYIETVLSHIDAFRKQLVDYARDLRSLIGTGNSLAEFADMTAAQMRQIEEELSRVSFPPAMEERVARHRQPLRDPSVRERVEGGVVTLADGKRVTEADLALSVHGLI
;
A
#
# COMPACT_ATOMS: atom_id res chain seq x y z
N MET A 1 -31.51 -23.60 0.95
CA MET A 1 -32.00 -23.07 2.23
C MET A 1 -30.90 -23.24 3.27
N SER A 2 -30.15 -22.17 3.54
CA SER A 2 -29.02 -22.15 4.48
C SER A 2 -29.55 -22.25 5.92
N LYS A 3 -28.89 -23.06 6.77
CA LYS A 3 -29.22 -23.13 8.20
C LYS A 3 -29.06 -21.74 8.84
N PRO A 4 -29.98 -21.30 9.72
CA PRO A 4 -29.80 -20.07 10.48
C PRO A 4 -28.51 -20.18 11.31
N ILE A 5 -27.70 -19.12 11.29
CA ILE A 5 -26.48 -19.02 12.09
C ILE A 5 -26.89 -18.88 13.55
N ASP A 6 -26.26 -19.66 14.40
CA ASP A 6 -26.52 -19.68 15.83
C ASP A 6 -25.82 -18.48 16.52
N TYR A 7 -26.62 -17.48 16.89
CA TYR A 7 -26.17 -16.32 17.66
C TYR A 7 -26.01 -16.62 19.17
N SER A 8 -26.32 -17.84 19.64
CA SER A 8 -26.24 -18.19 21.07
C SER A 8 -24.84 -18.00 21.66
N LYS A 9 -23.78 -18.14 20.86
CA LYS A 9 -22.39 -17.90 21.29
C LYS A 9 -22.11 -16.46 21.74
N TRP A 10 -22.98 -15.51 21.40
CA TRP A 10 -22.87 -14.11 21.82
C TRP A 10 -23.48 -13.86 23.21
N ASN A 11 -24.41 -14.71 23.66
CA ASN A 11 -25.09 -14.54 24.94
C ASN A 11 -24.30 -15.12 26.12
N HIS A 12 -23.20 -15.83 25.87
CA HIS A 12 -22.41 -16.51 26.91
C HIS A 12 -21.11 -15.78 27.30
N LEU A 13 -20.97 -14.50 26.92
CA LEU A 13 -19.76 -13.70 27.20
C LEU A 13 -20.01 -12.47 28.08
N ASP A 14 -21.22 -12.31 28.64
CA ASP A 14 -21.65 -11.11 29.38
C ASP A 14 -21.85 -11.30 30.90
N ASP A 15 -21.40 -12.41 31.51
CA ASP A 15 -21.53 -12.61 32.97
C ASP A 15 -20.20 -13.02 33.62
N SER A 16 -19.44 -12.04 34.14
CA SER A 16 -18.31 -12.11 35.11
C SER A 16 -17.35 -10.94 34.84
N SER A 17 -17.16 -9.90 35.65
CA SER A 17 -17.22 -9.77 37.10
C SER A 17 -17.37 -8.30 37.47
N ASP A 18 -18.42 -7.95 38.21
CA ASP A 18 -18.39 -6.80 39.11
C ASP A 18 -17.66 -7.24 40.38
N ASP A 19 -16.41 -6.82 40.55
CA ASP A 19 -15.80 -6.69 41.87
C ASP A 19 -15.63 -5.20 42.12
N GLU A 20 -16.41 -4.73 43.10
CA GLU A 20 -16.31 -3.41 43.66
C GLU A 20 -14.91 -3.18 44.24
N ASP A 21 -14.34 -1.99 44.01
CA ASP A 21 -13.31 -1.51 44.93
C ASP A 21 -13.45 -0.03 45.26
N GLN A 22 -13.31 0.18 46.55
CA GLN A 22 -13.74 1.33 47.32
C GLN A 22 -12.90 2.58 47.08
N THR A 23 -13.60 3.71 47.18
CA THR A 23 -13.10 5.05 47.49
C THR A 23 -11.93 5.08 48.48
N CYS A 24 -10.84 5.75 48.12
CA CYS A 24 -9.95 6.46 49.05
C CYS A 24 -9.41 7.75 48.42
N GLN A 25 -9.65 8.87 49.11
CA GLN A 25 -9.16 10.21 48.79
C GLN A 25 -7.63 10.34 49.00
N PRO A 26 -6.94 11.27 48.30
CA PRO A 26 -5.59 11.66 48.68
C PRO A 26 -5.60 12.96 49.50
N THR A 27 -4.95 12.93 50.67
CA THR A 27 -4.50 14.13 51.39
C THR A 27 -2.98 14.26 51.34
N SER A 28 -2.56 15.51 51.26
CA SER A 28 -1.19 16.03 51.21
C SER A 28 -0.28 15.61 52.38
N LYS A 29 1.02 15.39 52.10
CA LYS A 29 2.17 16.11 52.71
C LYS A 29 3.53 15.47 52.35
N THR A 30 4.46 16.29 51.90
CA THR A 30 5.95 16.14 51.89
C THR A 30 6.51 16.38 53.31
N PRO A 31 7.85 16.33 53.61
CA PRO A 31 9.03 15.80 52.89
C PRO A 31 10.04 15.00 53.78
N GLY A 32 11.07 14.37 53.18
CA GLY A 32 12.27 13.97 53.95
C GLY A 32 13.33 13.07 53.27
N LYS A 33 14.45 13.70 52.86
CA LYS A 33 15.88 13.27 52.88
C LYS A 33 16.35 11.87 52.36
N THR A 34 17.25 11.96 51.36
CA THR A 34 18.43 11.15 50.90
C THR A 34 19.24 10.35 51.96
N PRO A 35 20.28 9.50 51.64
CA PRO A 35 20.90 9.05 50.35
C PRO A 35 21.34 7.54 50.27
N GLY A 36 21.93 7.10 49.14
CA GLY A 36 22.82 5.90 49.03
C GLY A 36 22.56 5.08 47.75
N SER A 37 23.41 5.06 46.71
CA SER A 37 24.77 4.50 46.54
C SER A 37 24.82 2.99 46.26
N LEU A 38 25.52 2.64 45.16
CA LEU A 38 26.22 1.38 44.77
C LEU A 38 25.67 0.51 43.61
N SER A 39 26.48 0.49 42.54
CA SER A 39 27.12 -0.66 41.83
C SER A 39 26.26 -1.87 41.42
N ALA A 40 26.13 -2.20 40.12
CA ALA A 40 27.05 -2.99 39.29
C ALA A 40 27.31 -4.43 39.81
N THR A 41 26.97 -5.49 39.04
CA THR A 41 27.89 -6.41 38.30
C THR A 41 27.13 -7.63 37.68
N HIS A 42 27.72 -8.23 36.61
CA HIS A 42 27.58 -9.59 36.04
C HIS A 42 26.28 -9.96 35.28
N VAL A 43 26.27 -10.31 33.98
CA VAL A 43 27.05 -11.23 33.11
C VAL A 43 27.00 -12.70 33.55
N ALA A 44 26.18 -13.49 32.86
CA ALA A 44 26.40 -14.92 32.63
C ALA A 44 25.82 -15.34 31.27
N GLN A 45 26.69 -15.98 30.49
CA GLN A 45 26.44 -16.68 29.22
C GLN A 45 25.67 -17.98 29.47
N TRP A 46 24.81 -18.40 28.52
CA TRP A 46 24.28 -19.76 28.43
C TRP A 46 24.38 -20.24 26.97
N THR A 47 24.90 -21.47 26.81
CA THR A 47 24.98 -22.26 25.56
C THR A 47 24.31 -23.62 25.79
N PRO A 48 23.87 -24.31 24.73
CA PRO A 48 22.77 -25.26 24.74
C PRO A 48 23.20 -26.72 25.01
N GLY A 49 22.24 -27.53 25.48
CA GLY A 49 22.37 -28.97 25.65
C GLY A 49 21.34 -29.74 24.82
N ASP A 50 21.83 -30.85 24.26
CA ASP A 50 21.26 -31.75 23.26
C ASP A 50 20.20 -32.75 23.74
N GLU A 51 19.45 -33.23 22.73
CA GLU A 51 18.89 -34.57 22.48
C GLU A 51 18.17 -35.37 23.58
N SER A 52 16.92 -35.75 23.27
CA SER A 52 16.45 -37.14 23.47
C SER A 52 15.25 -37.47 22.57
N GLN A 53 15.33 -38.65 21.96
CA GLN A 53 14.35 -39.30 21.07
C GLN A 53 12.99 -39.59 21.74
N PRO A 54 11.94 -39.90 20.94
CA PRO A 54 10.88 -40.78 21.41
C PRO A 54 10.66 -42.03 20.55
N THR A 55 10.34 -43.09 21.28
CA THR A 55 9.87 -44.43 20.91
C THR A 55 8.44 -44.43 20.31
N ARG A 56 8.21 -45.32 19.34
CA ARG A 56 6.88 -45.89 18.94
C ARG A 56 6.69 -47.24 19.69
N PRO A 57 5.51 -47.94 19.71
CA PRO A 57 4.41 -48.00 18.71
C PRO A 57 2.97 -47.97 19.34
N SER A 58 1.83 -47.92 18.63
CA SER A 58 1.15 -49.09 17.99
C SER A 58 -0.16 -48.71 17.29
N THR A 59 -0.32 -49.22 16.05
CA THR A 59 -1.49 -49.67 15.27
C THR A 59 -2.95 -49.36 15.66
N SER A 60 -3.73 -48.89 14.69
CA SER A 60 -4.94 -49.61 14.23
C SER A 60 -5.26 -49.29 12.75
N THR A 61 -5.81 -50.29 12.08
CA THR A 61 -6.01 -50.47 10.63
C THR A 61 -7.47 -50.22 10.26
N ILE A 62 -7.78 -49.40 9.24
CA ILE A 62 -9.00 -49.54 8.41
C ILE A 62 -8.68 -49.13 6.97
N CYS A 63 -9.09 -49.99 6.02
CA CYS A 63 -8.89 -49.92 4.57
C CYS A 63 -9.82 -48.93 3.84
N GLY A 64 -9.35 -48.41 2.70
CA GLY A 64 -10.16 -47.83 1.62
C GLY A 64 -9.29 -47.03 0.62
N PRO A 65 -9.39 -47.23 -0.71
CA PRO A 65 -8.44 -46.66 -1.67
C PRO A 65 -8.81 -45.21 -2.03
N PRO A 66 -7.84 -44.33 -2.36
CA PRO A 66 -8.14 -43.12 -3.09
C PRO A 66 -7.84 -43.31 -4.58
N ASP A 67 -8.86 -43.05 -5.39
CA ASP A 67 -8.73 -42.80 -6.81
C ASP A 67 -7.73 -41.68 -7.07
N THR A 68 -6.73 -41.99 -7.89
CA THR A 68 -5.68 -41.09 -8.34
C THR A 68 -6.26 -40.07 -9.33
N LEU A 69 -6.77 -38.94 -8.84
CA LEU A 69 -7.02 -37.79 -9.69
C LEU A 69 -5.69 -37.05 -9.94
N CYS A 70 -5.20 -37.18 -11.17
CA CYS A 70 -4.12 -36.35 -11.70
C CYS A 70 -4.43 -34.86 -11.46
N PRO A 71 -3.46 -34.03 -11.06
CA PRO A 71 -3.64 -32.59 -11.12
C PRO A 71 -3.81 -32.18 -12.60
N PRO A 72 -4.70 -31.23 -12.93
CA PRO A 72 -4.77 -30.70 -14.27
C PRO A 72 -3.42 -30.06 -14.62
N ALA A 73 -2.92 -30.38 -15.80
CA ALA A 73 -1.68 -29.84 -16.32
C ALA A 73 -1.72 -28.31 -16.28
N ALA A 74 -0.64 -27.69 -15.78
CA ALA A 74 -0.46 -26.25 -15.85
C ALA A 74 -0.69 -25.76 -17.30
N PRO A 75 -1.53 -24.73 -17.52
CA PRO A 75 -1.76 -24.22 -18.86
C PRO A 75 -0.43 -23.72 -19.45
N ARG A 76 -0.07 -24.24 -20.62
CA ARG A 76 1.07 -23.75 -21.39
C ARG A 76 0.80 -22.29 -21.77
N LEU A 77 1.54 -21.38 -21.15
CA LEU A 77 1.56 -19.96 -21.52
C LEU A 77 1.94 -19.86 -23.01
N THR A 78 1.02 -19.37 -23.83
CA THR A 78 1.35 -19.00 -25.21
C THR A 78 2.07 -17.67 -25.14
N VAL A 79 3.38 -17.66 -25.39
CA VAL A 79 4.19 -16.44 -25.36
C VAL A 79 3.75 -15.55 -26.53
N ILE A 80 2.95 -14.52 -26.22
CA ILE A 80 2.67 -13.43 -27.17
C ILE A 80 3.98 -12.63 -27.31
N SER A 81 4.63 -12.73 -28.47
CA SER A 81 5.84 -11.98 -28.76
C SER A 81 5.47 -10.54 -29.10
N LEU A 82 5.60 -9.65 -28.12
CA LEU A 82 5.53 -8.20 -28.30
C LEU A 82 6.67 -7.75 -29.23
N ARG A 83 6.45 -7.82 -30.55
CA ARG A 83 7.42 -7.33 -31.54
C ARG A 83 7.30 -5.82 -31.65
N ARG A 84 8.36 -5.12 -31.26
CA ARG A 84 8.56 -3.69 -31.53
C ARG A 84 8.54 -3.47 -33.05
N ALA A 85 7.54 -2.78 -33.57
CA ALA A 85 7.57 -2.30 -34.96
C ALA A 85 8.69 -1.25 -35.08
N PRO A 86 9.69 -1.43 -35.97
CA PRO A 86 10.70 -0.41 -36.19
C PRO A 86 10.06 0.76 -36.94
N GLN A 87 9.91 1.90 -36.28
CA GLN A 87 9.64 3.17 -36.98
C GLN A 87 10.93 3.59 -37.71
N THR A 88 11.01 3.25 -38.99
CA THR A 88 12.04 3.74 -39.91
C THR A 88 11.71 5.17 -40.34
N VAL A 89 12.28 6.16 -39.64
CA VAL A 89 12.36 7.53 -40.15
C VAL A 89 13.67 7.68 -40.91
N ALA A 90 13.60 7.55 -42.23
CA ALA A 90 14.71 7.84 -43.13
C ALA A 90 14.96 9.35 -43.18
N ALA A 91 15.95 9.84 -42.43
CA ALA A 91 16.46 11.20 -42.58
C ALA A 91 17.78 11.19 -43.37
N SER A 92 17.69 11.58 -44.64
CA SER A 92 18.82 11.86 -45.52
C SER A 92 19.66 13.01 -44.96
N ARG A 93 20.94 12.78 -44.64
CA ARG A 93 21.91 13.83 -44.31
C ARG A 93 23.14 13.73 -45.22
N LYS A 94 23.21 14.64 -46.20
CA LYS A 94 24.46 15.03 -46.85
C LYS A 94 25.34 15.77 -45.84
N ALA A 95 26.54 15.27 -45.63
CA ALA A 95 27.57 15.91 -44.82
C ALA A 95 28.13 17.14 -45.55
N LYS A 96 28.15 18.29 -44.86
CA LYS A 96 29.07 19.39 -45.13
C LYS A 96 29.80 19.73 -43.83
N LYS A 97 31.10 19.45 -43.80
CA LYS A 97 32.03 19.87 -42.75
C LYS A 97 32.14 21.39 -42.77
N GLY A 98 31.78 22.04 -41.67
CA GLY A 98 32.09 23.44 -41.38
C GLY A 98 32.36 23.58 -39.89
N LYS A 99 33.62 23.84 -39.52
CA LYS A 99 34.03 24.22 -38.17
C LYS A 99 33.58 25.67 -37.92
N THR A 100 32.72 25.88 -36.93
CA THR A 100 32.53 27.19 -36.30
C THR A 100 32.26 26.97 -34.82
N HIS A 101 33.22 27.38 -33.99
CA HIS A 101 33.01 27.62 -32.56
C HIS A 101 32.07 28.82 -32.44
N CYS A 102 30.83 28.59 -32.03
CA CYS A 102 29.96 29.62 -31.46
C CYS A 102 29.70 29.24 -30.01
N GLY A 103 30.24 30.02 -29.08
CA GLY A 103 29.79 30.03 -27.70
C GLY A 103 28.35 30.51 -27.66
N VAL A 104 27.41 29.56 -27.63
CA VAL A 104 26.01 29.85 -27.31
C VAL A 104 25.95 29.94 -25.79
N GLN A 105 25.98 31.17 -25.30
CA GLN A 105 25.59 31.48 -23.93
C GLN A 105 24.11 31.09 -23.80
N MET A 106 23.79 30.20 -22.85
CA MET A 106 22.39 29.83 -22.64
C MET A 106 21.57 31.09 -22.30
N PRO A 107 20.34 31.22 -22.82
CA PRO A 107 19.52 32.42 -22.66
C PRO A 107 19.00 32.65 -21.22
N ILE A 108 19.32 31.76 -20.27
CA ILE A 108 18.90 31.85 -18.87
C ILE A 108 20.07 31.41 -18.00
N THR A 109 20.38 32.20 -16.97
CA THR A 109 21.44 31.88 -15.99
C THR A 109 20.88 30.99 -14.86
N PHE A 110 21.75 30.19 -14.23
CA PHE A 110 21.34 29.29 -13.14
C PHE A 110 20.69 30.01 -11.95
N GLU A 111 21.06 31.27 -11.74
CA GLU A 111 20.52 32.16 -10.70
C GLU A 111 19.08 32.62 -11.00
N GLU A 112 18.66 32.59 -12.27
CA GLU A 112 17.31 32.95 -12.72
C GLU A 112 16.32 31.78 -12.68
N MET A 113 16.75 30.58 -12.25
CA MET A 113 15.89 29.38 -12.18
C MET A 113 15.83 28.69 -10.80
N PRO A 114 15.56 29.41 -9.70
CA PRO A 114 15.33 28.75 -8.41
C PRO A 114 14.08 27.85 -8.51
N GLY A 115 14.28 26.53 -8.38
CA GLY A 115 13.20 25.52 -8.43
C GLY A 115 13.16 24.64 -9.70
N TRP A 116 13.99 24.90 -10.70
CA TRP A 116 13.98 24.14 -11.96
C TRP A 116 15.00 22.99 -11.93
N MET A 117 14.53 21.77 -12.20
CA MET A 117 15.40 20.60 -12.37
C MET A 117 16.04 20.59 -13.77
N VAL A 118 17.09 21.38 -13.95
CA VAL A 118 18.07 21.09 -15.02
C VAL A 118 18.76 19.80 -14.62
N ARG A 119 18.69 18.77 -15.47
CA ARG A 119 19.49 17.55 -15.28
C ARG A 119 20.93 17.97 -14.98
N LYS A 120 21.38 17.75 -13.73
CA LYS A 120 22.81 17.77 -13.43
C LYS A 120 23.46 16.76 -14.38
N ASP A 121 24.57 17.17 -14.96
CA ASP A 121 25.38 16.48 -15.97
C ASP A 121 25.18 14.96 -16.06
N PRO A 122 25.20 14.35 -17.27
CA PRO A 122 25.27 12.89 -17.44
C PRO A 122 26.51 12.25 -16.79
N VAL A 123 27.44 13.05 -16.27
CA VAL A 123 28.58 12.67 -15.41
C VAL A 123 28.22 12.75 -13.91
N ALA A 124 26.93 12.66 -13.56
CA ALA A 124 26.52 12.63 -12.17
C ALA A 124 27.25 11.49 -11.44
N PRO A 125 27.86 11.75 -10.28
CA PRO A 125 28.64 10.75 -9.56
C PRO A 125 27.78 9.51 -9.28
N ASP A 126 28.44 8.35 -9.16
CA ASP A 126 27.78 7.08 -8.85
C ASP A 126 26.88 7.29 -7.61
N ALA A 127 25.63 6.84 -7.70
CA ALA A 127 24.66 6.99 -6.62
C ALA A 127 25.14 6.31 -5.33
N SER A 128 26.08 5.36 -5.39
CA SER A 128 26.80 4.86 -4.20
C SER A 128 27.54 5.98 -3.45
N VAL A 129 28.24 6.85 -4.18
CA VAL A 129 29.02 7.98 -3.66
C VAL A 129 28.12 9.12 -3.16
N GLU A 130 26.92 9.30 -3.73
CA GLU A 130 25.96 10.32 -3.26
C GLU A 130 25.28 9.94 -1.93
N VAL A 131 25.03 8.64 -1.72
CA VAL A 131 24.52 8.10 -0.44
C VAL A 131 25.57 8.23 0.68
N GLU A 132 26.84 8.28 0.30
CA GLU A 132 27.99 8.46 1.20
C GLU A 132 28.37 9.93 1.39
N LYS A 133 27.41 10.85 1.43
CA LYS A 133 27.67 12.27 1.76
C LYS A 133 26.94 12.70 3.01
N CYS A 134 27.54 13.63 3.75
CA CYS A 134 26.86 14.28 4.86
C CYS A 134 25.64 15.05 4.37
N ILE A 135 24.47 14.83 4.98
CA ILE A 135 23.22 15.52 4.58
C ILE A 135 23.31 17.05 4.66
N VAL A 136 24.10 17.57 5.60
CA VAL A 136 24.21 19.01 5.87
C VAL A 136 25.23 19.69 4.97
N CYS A 137 26.47 19.19 4.93
CA CYS A 137 27.58 19.85 4.25
C CYS A 137 27.97 19.19 2.91
N ARG A 138 27.34 18.07 2.56
CA ARG A 138 27.58 17.27 1.34
C ARG A 138 29.01 16.74 1.18
N LYS A 139 29.83 16.80 2.25
CA LYS A 139 31.20 16.25 2.27
C LYS A 139 31.19 14.74 2.57
N LEU A 140 32.19 14.06 2.02
CA LEU A 140 32.60 12.69 2.37
C LEU A 140 33.03 12.60 3.84
N PRO A 141 33.13 11.39 4.44
CA PRO A 141 33.58 11.30 5.82
C PRO A 141 35.04 11.78 5.93
N PRO A 142 35.46 12.34 7.08
CA PRO A 142 36.84 12.78 7.28
C PRO A 142 37.83 11.64 7.03
N ALA A 143 38.99 11.95 6.44
CA ALA A 143 40.06 10.97 6.25
C ALA A 143 40.40 10.25 7.55
N GLY A 144 40.46 8.91 7.51
CA GLY A 144 40.68 8.05 8.69
C GLY A 144 39.41 7.63 9.44
N ARG A 145 38.21 8.03 8.98
CA ARG A 145 36.95 7.44 9.44
C ARG A 145 36.30 6.66 8.30
N GLU A 146 36.08 5.37 8.53
CA GLU A 146 35.42 4.48 7.58
C GLU A 146 33.90 4.71 7.52
N HIS A 147 33.32 5.35 8.54
CA HIS A 147 31.87 5.48 8.67
C HIS A 147 31.43 6.90 9.06
N PHE A 148 30.27 7.30 8.53
CA PHE A 148 29.57 8.50 8.98
C PHE A 148 29.03 8.36 10.39
N MET A 149 28.94 9.49 11.09
CA MET A 149 28.14 9.57 12.30
C MET A 149 26.65 9.51 11.92
N VAL A 150 25.87 8.78 12.71
CA VAL A 150 24.41 8.68 12.60
C VAL A 150 23.76 9.14 13.90
N CYS A 151 22.49 9.51 13.85
CA CYS A 151 21.74 9.85 15.05
C CYS A 151 21.43 8.59 15.86
N SER A 152 21.78 8.57 17.15
CA SER A 152 21.60 7.41 18.04
C SER A 152 20.13 7.07 18.32
N ARG A 153 19.19 7.99 18.05
CA ARG A 153 17.74 7.75 18.24
C ARG A 153 17.07 7.13 17.03
N CYS A 154 17.61 7.38 15.84
CA CYS A 154 17.04 6.90 14.59
C CYS A 154 17.42 5.43 14.36
N VAL A 155 16.63 4.73 13.56
CA VAL A 155 17.03 3.45 12.97
C VAL A 155 18.29 3.68 12.15
N ARG A 156 19.32 2.85 12.34
CA ARG A 156 20.67 3.09 11.80
C ARG A 156 20.65 3.24 10.28
N GLU A 157 19.88 2.38 9.62
CA GLU A 157 19.73 2.27 8.17
C GLU A 157 19.05 3.51 7.58
N VAL A 158 18.10 4.09 8.31
CA VAL A 158 17.30 5.26 7.91
C VAL A 158 17.97 6.57 8.30
N SER A 159 18.86 6.55 9.30
CA SER A 159 19.48 7.76 9.83
C SER A 159 20.24 8.52 8.75
N PRO A 160 20.11 9.87 8.68
CA PRO A 160 20.95 10.67 7.82
C PRO A 160 22.41 10.56 8.23
N HIS A 161 23.30 10.72 7.26
CA HIS A 161 24.74 10.66 7.48
C HIS A 161 25.30 12.04 7.86
N TYR A 162 26.16 12.08 8.88
CA TYR A 162 26.81 13.30 9.38
C TYR A 162 28.33 13.13 9.37
N CYS A 163 29.06 14.10 8.80
CA CYS A 163 30.53 14.07 8.85
C CYS A 163 31.08 14.32 10.27
N GLY A 164 30.24 14.80 11.20
CA GLY A 164 30.58 14.97 12.61
C GLY A 164 29.46 15.64 13.42
N GLN A 165 29.71 15.80 14.73
CA GLN A 165 28.74 16.30 15.71
C GLN A 165 28.23 17.71 15.37
N ALA A 166 29.07 18.56 14.77
CA ALA A 166 28.68 19.91 14.37
C ALA A 166 27.56 19.90 13.32
N CYS A 167 27.68 19.07 12.28
CA CYS A 167 26.62 18.92 11.27
C CYS A 167 25.36 18.30 11.88
N LEU A 168 25.48 17.31 12.77
CA LEU A 168 24.33 16.75 13.48
C LEU A 168 23.59 17.84 14.27
N ARG A 169 24.30 18.62 15.10
CA ARG A 169 23.70 19.73 15.87
C ARG A 169 23.09 20.81 14.97
N GLN A 170 23.73 21.13 13.85
CA GLN A 170 23.21 22.09 12.88
C GLN A 170 21.90 21.61 12.25
N HIS A 171 21.79 20.32 11.90
CA HIS A 171 20.58 19.75 11.32
C HIS A 171 19.40 19.82 12.30
N PHE A 172 19.65 19.49 13.57
CA PHE A 172 18.69 19.66 14.66
C PHE A 172 18.33 21.13 14.91
N GLY A 173 19.33 22.02 14.96
CA GLY A 173 19.11 23.45 15.21
C GLY A 173 18.31 24.16 14.11
N ARG A 174 18.25 23.60 12.90
CA ARG A 174 17.41 24.07 11.79
C ARG A 174 16.01 23.46 11.76
N GLY A 175 15.69 22.56 12.70
CA GLY A 175 14.41 21.83 12.71
C GLY A 175 14.24 20.81 11.59
N GLN A 176 15.31 20.52 10.82
CA GLN A 176 15.28 19.57 9.69
C GLN A 176 15.47 18.11 10.15
N HIS A 177 15.85 17.91 11.42
CA HIS A 177 15.85 16.62 12.09
C HIS A 177 15.40 16.82 13.53
N LEU A 178 14.20 16.34 13.84
CA LEU A 178 13.53 16.46 15.12
C LEU A 178 13.26 15.06 15.66
N GLN A 179 12.96 14.96 16.95
CA GLN A 179 12.69 13.66 17.57
C GLN A 179 11.56 12.91 16.86
N HIS A 180 10.46 13.59 16.54
CA HIS A 180 9.34 12.98 15.83
C HIS A 180 9.77 12.42 14.46
N PHE A 181 10.72 13.04 13.74
CA PHE A 181 11.21 12.47 12.48
C PHE A 181 11.99 11.15 12.67
N CYS A 182 12.69 10.94 13.79
CA CYS A 182 13.28 9.62 14.08
C CYS A 182 12.19 8.58 14.36
N GLU A 183 11.14 8.95 15.09
CA GLU A 183 10.00 8.07 15.39
C GLU A 183 9.22 7.73 14.12
N THR A 184 8.91 8.74 13.28
CA THR A 184 8.31 8.57 11.96
C THR A 184 9.20 7.71 11.08
N GLY A 185 10.52 7.96 11.02
CA GLY A 185 11.44 7.15 10.21
C GLY A 185 11.48 5.68 10.64
N ARG A 186 11.42 5.40 11.94
CA ARG A 186 11.29 4.02 12.45
C ARG A 186 9.95 3.41 12.03
N TYR A 187 8.86 4.12 12.30
CA TYR A 187 7.52 3.68 11.93
C TYR A 187 7.43 3.36 10.45
N LEU A 188 7.91 4.25 9.57
CA LEU A 188 7.89 4.04 8.12
C LEU A 188 8.73 2.84 7.69
N TYR A 189 9.91 2.66 8.27
CA TYR A 189 10.80 1.54 7.97
C TYR A 189 10.27 0.18 8.44
N ASP A 190 9.44 0.17 9.48
CA ASP A 190 8.78 -1.03 9.99
C ASP A 190 7.39 -1.24 9.35
N SER A 191 6.75 -0.17 8.87
CA SER A 191 5.44 -0.18 8.22
C SER A 191 5.51 -0.80 6.84
N ILE A 192 4.45 -1.51 6.43
CA ILE A 192 4.44 -2.30 5.20
C ILE A 192 4.84 -1.48 3.97
N PRO A 193 4.24 -0.30 3.65
CA PRO A 193 4.48 0.34 2.35
C PRO A 193 5.95 0.66 2.07
N LEU A 194 6.73 1.04 3.09
CA LEU A 194 8.15 1.40 2.93
C LEU A 194 9.10 0.44 3.65
N ARG A 195 8.58 -0.72 4.09
CA ARG A 195 9.27 -1.64 5.00
C ARG A 195 10.65 -1.97 4.48
N GLY A 196 11.67 -1.87 5.33
CA GLY A 196 13.02 -2.33 5.03
C GLY A 196 13.74 -1.57 3.88
N ASN A 197 13.11 -0.58 3.26
CA ASN A 197 13.69 0.21 2.18
C ASN A 197 14.17 1.56 2.71
N SER A 198 15.38 1.56 3.26
CA SER A 198 16.00 2.74 3.88
C SER A 198 16.09 3.95 2.93
N ALA A 199 16.33 3.71 1.64
CA ALA A 199 16.39 4.76 0.62
C ALA A 199 15.01 5.41 0.40
N ALA A 200 13.94 4.62 0.35
CA ALA A 200 12.58 5.13 0.21
C ALA A 200 12.15 5.96 1.42
N VAL A 201 12.47 5.49 2.64
CA VAL A 201 12.16 6.25 3.87
C VAL A 201 12.95 7.56 3.90
N LYS A 202 14.26 7.52 3.58
CA LYS A 202 15.08 8.74 3.49
C LYS A 202 14.54 9.70 2.43
N TYR A 203 14.09 9.20 1.29
CA TYR A 203 13.50 10.02 0.23
C TYR A 203 12.20 10.69 0.69
N VAL A 204 11.27 9.92 1.24
CA VAL A 204 9.99 10.42 1.76
C VAL A 204 10.19 11.49 2.83
N LEU A 205 11.14 11.29 3.75
CA LEU A 205 11.49 12.26 4.80
C LEU A 205 12.30 13.47 4.30
N GLY A 206 12.61 13.56 3.00
CA GLY A 206 13.42 14.65 2.43
C GLY A 206 14.90 14.62 2.84
N TRP A 207 15.39 13.46 3.29
CA TRP A 207 16.78 13.22 3.68
C TRP A 207 17.66 12.67 2.55
N MET A 208 17.05 12.34 1.42
CA MET A 208 17.72 11.95 0.18
C MET A 208 17.14 12.77 -0.97
N ASP A 209 18.00 13.26 -1.87
CA ASP A 209 17.54 13.95 -3.07
C ASP A 209 16.90 12.99 -4.07
N GLU A 210 15.97 13.52 -4.84
CA GLU A 210 15.12 12.77 -5.76
C GLU A 210 15.93 12.04 -6.85
N ASP A 211 16.93 12.71 -7.45
CA ASP A 211 17.79 12.10 -8.46
C ASP A 211 18.57 10.89 -7.91
N THR A 212 19.18 11.04 -6.73
CA THR A 212 19.88 9.94 -6.06
C THR A 212 18.92 8.78 -5.76
N TYR A 213 17.74 9.09 -5.23
CA TYR A 213 16.72 8.09 -4.93
C TYR A 213 16.27 7.35 -6.19
N MET A 214 15.92 8.05 -7.27
CA MET A 214 15.41 7.45 -8.50
C MET A 214 16.47 6.55 -9.17
N LYS A 215 17.76 6.91 -9.11
CA LYS A 215 18.85 6.00 -9.54
C LYS A 215 18.90 4.73 -8.69
N LEU A 216 18.76 4.83 -7.36
CA LEU A 216 18.72 3.67 -6.46
C LEU A 216 17.49 2.80 -6.70
N GLN A 217 16.31 3.41 -6.83
CA GLN A 217 15.06 2.71 -7.11
C GLN A 217 15.18 1.86 -8.38
N ARG A 218 15.70 2.42 -9.48
CA ARG A 218 15.91 1.66 -10.74
C ARG A 218 16.85 0.47 -10.57
N ARG A 219 17.93 0.62 -9.78
CA ARG A 219 18.85 -0.49 -9.47
C ARG A 219 18.14 -1.57 -8.66
N LYS A 220 17.37 -1.19 -7.64
CA LYS A 220 16.59 -2.12 -6.82
C LYS A 220 15.53 -2.84 -7.63
N GLN A 221 14.76 -2.13 -8.46
CA GLN A 221 13.79 -2.71 -9.38
C GLN A 221 14.45 -3.75 -10.29
N LYS A 222 15.60 -3.43 -10.89
CA LYS A 222 16.34 -4.39 -11.72
C LYS A 222 16.75 -5.64 -10.92
N ALA A 223 17.19 -5.48 -9.67
CA ALA A 223 17.56 -6.62 -8.82
C ALA A 223 16.35 -7.48 -8.44
N ILE A 224 15.23 -6.85 -8.04
CA ILE A 224 13.95 -7.52 -7.74
C ILE A 224 13.49 -8.31 -8.96
N LEU A 225 13.49 -7.67 -10.12
CA LEU A 225 13.06 -8.27 -11.36
C LEU A 225 13.95 -9.45 -11.79
N ALA A 226 15.27 -9.34 -11.60
CA ALA A 226 16.20 -10.44 -11.87
C ALA A 226 16.00 -11.63 -10.90
N GLU A 227 15.64 -11.34 -9.65
CA GLU A 227 15.28 -12.36 -8.67
C GLU A 227 13.99 -13.08 -9.08
N ILE A 228 12.95 -12.36 -9.50
CA ILE A 228 11.71 -12.98 -10.02
C ILE A 228 12.00 -13.86 -11.24
N ASP A 229 12.81 -13.38 -12.18
CA ASP A 229 13.20 -14.14 -13.37
C ASP A 229 13.87 -15.48 -13.01
N SER A 230 14.64 -15.52 -11.92
CA SER A 230 15.31 -16.74 -11.46
C SER A 230 14.37 -17.79 -10.83
N ASN A 231 13.15 -17.40 -10.44
CA ASN A 231 12.18 -18.28 -9.79
C ASN A 231 11.06 -18.78 -10.73
N GLY A 232 11.09 -18.38 -12.00
CA GLY A 232 10.29 -18.98 -13.08
C GLY A 232 8.80 -18.58 -13.13
N GLU A 233 8.28 -17.82 -12.16
CA GLU A 233 6.90 -17.35 -12.19
C GLU A 233 6.77 -16.00 -12.91
N ALA A 234 5.98 -15.97 -13.98
CA ALA A 234 5.78 -14.76 -14.78
C ALA A 234 4.65 -13.85 -14.25
N VAL A 235 3.83 -14.32 -13.31
CA VAL A 235 2.68 -13.57 -12.81
C VAL A 235 3.05 -12.80 -11.54
N VAL A 236 2.65 -11.55 -11.49
CA VAL A 236 2.85 -10.69 -10.31
C VAL A 236 1.55 -10.01 -9.91
N LYS A 237 1.33 -9.80 -8.62
CA LYS A 237 0.21 -9.02 -8.09
C LYS A 237 0.73 -7.63 -7.76
N LEU A 238 -0.02 -6.59 -8.13
CA LEU A 238 0.33 -5.21 -7.82
C LEU A 238 -0.62 -4.67 -6.76
N THR A 239 -0.06 -3.94 -5.80
CA THR A 239 -0.83 -3.16 -4.83
C THR A 239 -0.41 -1.71 -4.93
N VAL A 240 -1.35 -0.77 -4.95
CA VAL A 240 -1.09 0.66 -4.96
C VAL A 240 -1.58 1.31 -3.67
N CYS A 241 -0.79 2.22 -3.14
CA CYS A 241 -1.13 3.06 -2.00
C CYS A 241 -0.77 4.52 -2.29
N VAL A 242 -1.61 5.46 -1.89
CA VAL A 242 -1.36 6.90 -2.02
C VAL A 242 -1.40 7.55 -0.65
N GLU A 243 -0.25 7.98 -0.14
CA GLU A 243 -0.11 8.44 1.25
C GLU A 243 0.92 9.58 1.42
N SER A 244 0.74 10.44 2.43
CA SER A 244 1.70 11.53 2.75
C SER A 244 2.82 11.14 3.70
N TYR A 245 2.66 10.03 4.43
CA TYR A 245 3.61 9.57 5.43
C TYR A 245 3.99 10.63 6.48
N GLY A 246 3.04 11.52 6.79
CA GLY A 246 3.26 12.63 7.73
C GLY A 246 4.14 13.76 7.18
N THR A 247 4.33 13.81 5.86
CA THR A 247 5.13 14.84 5.19
C THR A 247 4.25 15.82 4.41
N SER A 248 4.84 16.88 3.86
CA SER A 248 4.15 17.87 3.03
C SER A 248 3.95 17.43 1.57
N ARG A 249 4.35 16.20 1.24
CA ARG A 249 4.19 15.57 -0.08
C ARG A 249 3.37 14.30 0.06
N VAL A 250 2.63 13.98 -0.98
CA VAL A 250 1.92 12.71 -1.15
C VAL A 250 2.64 11.86 -2.18
N TYR A 251 2.75 10.57 -1.88
CA TYR A 251 3.46 9.58 -2.67
C TYR A 251 2.52 8.46 -3.08
N CYS A 252 2.62 8.04 -4.33
CA CYS A 252 2.13 6.75 -4.81
C CYS A 252 3.22 5.71 -4.57
N VAL A 253 2.89 4.69 -3.77
CA VAL A 253 3.73 3.53 -3.51
C VAL A 253 3.11 2.32 -4.18
N VAL A 254 3.88 1.68 -5.05
CA VAL A 254 3.49 0.42 -5.69
C VAL A 254 4.26 -0.71 -5.04
N SER A 255 3.53 -1.67 -4.50
CA SER A 255 4.06 -2.96 -4.06
C SER A 255 3.95 -3.98 -5.19
N LEU A 256 4.96 -4.84 -5.29
CA LEU A 256 4.95 -5.98 -6.20
C LEU A 256 5.02 -7.26 -5.37
N THR A 257 4.03 -8.13 -5.53
CA THR A 257 3.97 -9.44 -4.91
C THR A 257 4.17 -10.52 -5.97
N ASN A 258 5.03 -11.49 -5.70
CA ASN A 258 5.26 -12.62 -6.58
C ASN A 258 5.20 -13.91 -5.77
N GLU A 259 4.40 -14.85 -6.27
CA GLU A 259 4.37 -16.22 -5.75
C GLU A 259 5.54 -17.00 -6.36
N SER A 260 5.83 -18.15 -5.79
CA SER A 260 6.91 -19.02 -6.25
C SER A 260 6.28 -20.29 -6.77
N LEU A 261 6.86 -20.83 -7.83
CA LEU A 261 6.53 -22.18 -8.27
C LEU A 261 6.91 -23.19 -7.17
N PRO A 262 6.19 -24.32 -7.05
CA PRO A 262 6.57 -25.40 -6.15
C PRO A 262 8.04 -25.80 -6.37
N GLY A 263 8.81 -25.88 -5.29
CA GLY A 263 10.26 -26.14 -5.30
C GLY A 263 11.17 -24.90 -5.34
N HIS A 264 10.59 -23.70 -5.38
CA HIS A 264 11.31 -22.40 -5.33
C HIS A 264 10.92 -21.57 -4.11
N GLU A 265 10.49 -22.19 -3.01
CA GLU A 265 9.98 -21.49 -1.82
C GLU A 265 11.08 -20.77 -1.02
N ASP A 266 12.33 -21.25 -1.11
CA ASP A 266 13.49 -20.70 -0.42
C ASP A 266 14.08 -19.47 -1.14
N ARG A 267 13.30 -18.40 -1.15
CA ARG A 267 13.67 -17.15 -1.81
C ARG A 267 14.56 -16.27 -0.94
N THR A 268 15.48 -15.59 -1.60
CA THR A 268 16.40 -14.62 -0.99
C THR A 268 16.23 -13.27 -1.68
N PRO A 269 15.27 -12.44 -1.22
CA PRO A 269 15.07 -11.11 -1.78
C PRO A 269 16.39 -10.32 -1.77
N PRO A 270 16.65 -9.49 -2.80
CA PRO A 270 17.88 -8.71 -2.84
C PRO A 270 17.98 -7.79 -1.60
N PRO A 271 19.19 -7.55 -1.07
CA PRO A 271 19.37 -6.73 0.11
C PRO A 271 18.82 -5.31 -0.11
N ASP A 272 18.38 -4.68 0.98
CA ASP A 272 17.82 -3.32 1.02
C ASP A 272 16.57 -3.09 0.16
N THR A 273 15.96 -4.15 -0.40
CA THR A 273 14.66 -4.04 -1.13
C THR A 273 13.46 -4.05 -0.20
N GLY A 274 13.65 -4.48 1.06
CA GLY A 274 12.55 -4.64 2.00
C GLY A 274 11.66 -5.85 1.75
N GLY A 275 12.09 -6.79 0.90
CA GLY A 275 11.32 -7.98 0.53
C GLY A 275 10.86 -8.79 1.76
N MET A 276 9.55 -9.03 1.86
CA MET A 276 8.94 -9.84 2.91
C MET A 276 8.65 -11.25 2.39
N VAL A 277 9.27 -12.27 2.99
CA VAL A 277 9.10 -13.67 2.59
C VAL A 277 8.07 -14.37 3.47
N TYR A 278 7.01 -14.88 2.84
CA TYR A 278 5.99 -15.73 3.45
C TYR A 278 6.19 -17.17 2.96
N ARG A 279 7.05 -17.91 3.67
CA ARG A 279 7.46 -19.27 3.27
C ARG A 279 6.29 -20.24 3.16
N GLU A 280 5.30 -20.12 4.05
CA GLU A 280 4.09 -20.96 4.05
C GLU A 280 3.27 -20.86 2.75
N HIS A 281 3.45 -19.77 2.00
CA HIS A 281 2.73 -19.50 0.76
C HIS A 281 3.67 -19.33 -0.44
N GLY A 282 4.97 -19.61 -0.27
CA GLY A 282 5.98 -19.33 -1.30
C GLY A 282 5.90 -17.90 -1.83
N THR A 283 5.50 -16.91 -1.03
CA THR A 283 5.19 -15.55 -1.52
C THR A 283 6.26 -14.56 -1.07
N VAL A 284 6.68 -13.67 -1.97
CA VAL A 284 7.53 -12.51 -1.64
C VAL A 284 6.80 -11.21 -1.96
N ILE A 285 6.78 -10.28 -1.01
CA ILE A 285 6.22 -8.94 -1.19
C ILE A 285 7.33 -7.90 -1.19
N TYR A 286 7.44 -7.16 -2.28
CA TYR A 286 8.31 -5.99 -2.45
C TYR A 286 7.49 -4.72 -2.27
N SER A 287 7.31 -4.28 -1.03
CA SER A 287 6.32 -3.25 -0.68
C SER A 287 6.58 -1.86 -1.27
N SER A 288 7.83 -1.55 -1.61
CA SER A 288 8.24 -0.27 -2.18
C SER A 288 8.95 -0.46 -3.52
N PHE A 289 8.32 -1.21 -4.43
CA PHE A 289 8.83 -1.43 -5.78
C PHE A 289 8.91 -0.10 -6.56
N ILE A 290 7.91 0.77 -6.40
CA ILE A 290 7.92 2.17 -6.85
C ILE A 290 7.51 3.07 -5.70
N VAL A 291 8.18 4.22 -5.55
CA VAL A 291 7.74 5.34 -4.72
C VAL A 291 7.83 6.61 -5.57
N ALA A 292 6.67 7.15 -5.93
CA ALA A 292 6.53 8.27 -6.86
C ALA A 292 5.84 9.45 -6.16
N PRO A 293 6.41 10.67 -6.18
CA PRO A 293 5.70 11.84 -5.64
C PRO A 293 4.54 12.21 -6.58
N VAL A 294 3.31 12.13 -6.07
CA VAL A 294 2.09 12.51 -6.83
C VAL A 294 1.61 13.92 -6.49
N SER A 295 2.46 14.70 -5.83
CA SER A 295 2.22 16.11 -5.51
C SER A 295 3.56 16.87 -5.47
N THR A 296 3.54 18.18 -5.74
CA THR A 296 4.74 19.02 -5.77
C THR A 296 5.30 19.39 -4.38
N GLY A 297 4.46 19.29 -3.35
CA GLY A 297 4.79 19.56 -1.95
C GLY A 297 4.13 20.81 -1.41
N GLY A 298 4.48 21.20 -0.17
CA GLY A 298 3.87 22.37 0.48
C GLY A 298 2.41 22.14 0.91
N LEU A 299 1.96 20.90 0.87
CA LEU A 299 0.63 20.53 1.29
C LEU A 299 0.55 20.45 2.81
N LEU A 300 -0.62 20.81 3.32
CA LEU A 300 -1.03 20.53 4.69
C LEU A 300 -1.13 19.01 4.92
N HIS A 301 -1.11 18.55 6.17
CA HIS A 301 -1.23 17.12 6.52
C HIS A 301 -2.42 16.46 5.79
N LEU A 302 -2.30 15.16 5.43
CA LEU A 302 -3.35 14.39 4.71
C LEU A 302 -4.77 14.57 5.25
N GLN A 303 -4.91 14.64 6.56
CA GLN A 303 -6.20 14.83 7.25
C GLN A 303 -6.86 16.17 6.94
N GLN A 304 -6.08 17.16 6.51
CA GLN A 304 -6.50 18.50 6.12
C GLN A 304 -6.67 18.66 4.60
N LEU A 305 -6.32 17.63 3.80
CA LEU A 305 -6.59 17.65 2.37
C LEU A 305 -8.08 17.48 2.10
N SER A 306 -8.61 18.31 1.21
CA SER A 306 -9.99 18.16 0.74
C SER A 306 -10.15 16.85 -0.06
N PRO A 307 -11.36 16.29 -0.13
CA PRO A 307 -11.64 15.11 -0.95
C PRO A 307 -11.16 15.27 -2.40
N GLU A 308 -11.33 16.47 -2.97
CA GLU A 308 -10.92 16.78 -4.35
C GLU A 308 -9.40 16.75 -4.52
N MET A 309 -8.63 17.22 -3.52
CA MET A 309 -7.16 17.15 -3.57
C MET A 309 -6.68 15.70 -3.55
N ARG A 310 -7.29 14.84 -2.72
CA ARG A 310 -6.97 13.41 -2.70
C ARG A 310 -7.30 12.76 -4.04
N GLU A 311 -8.42 13.12 -4.63
CA GLU A 311 -8.84 12.61 -5.93
C GLU A 311 -7.83 12.92 -7.05
N VAL A 312 -7.31 14.15 -7.09
CA VAL A 312 -6.23 14.53 -8.04
C VAL A 312 -5.01 13.62 -7.87
N MET A 313 -4.62 13.32 -6.63
CA MET A 313 -3.48 12.43 -6.34
C MET A 313 -3.77 10.99 -6.76
N HIS A 314 -5.02 10.52 -6.65
CA HIS A 314 -5.41 9.19 -7.12
C HIS A 314 -5.34 9.07 -8.64
N VAL A 315 -5.77 10.09 -9.39
CA VAL A 315 -5.58 10.11 -10.85
C VAL A 315 -4.10 9.91 -11.20
N LYS A 316 -3.19 10.60 -10.51
CA LYS A 316 -1.75 10.41 -10.71
C LYS A 316 -1.25 9.02 -10.28
N GLY A 317 -1.84 8.46 -9.22
CA GLY A 317 -1.60 7.06 -8.85
C GLY A 317 -1.96 6.09 -9.98
N VAL A 318 -3.10 6.31 -10.66
CA VAL A 318 -3.54 5.52 -11.82
C VAL A 318 -2.56 5.67 -12.99
N ASP A 319 -2.11 6.89 -13.29
CA ASP A 319 -1.10 7.12 -14.34
C ASP A 319 0.20 6.34 -14.07
N VAL A 320 0.69 6.39 -12.82
CA VAL A 320 1.88 5.63 -12.37
C VAL A 320 1.64 4.12 -12.50
N MET A 321 0.45 3.63 -12.14
CA MET A 321 0.10 2.22 -12.27
C MET A 321 0.01 1.77 -13.72
N GLN A 322 -0.56 2.58 -14.60
CA GLN A 322 -0.62 2.29 -16.03
C GLN A 322 0.79 2.17 -16.62
N LYS A 323 1.69 3.09 -16.27
CA LYS A 323 3.09 3.03 -16.68
C LYS A 323 3.80 1.79 -16.12
N THR A 324 3.57 1.47 -14.85
CA THR A 324 4.16 0.28 -14.19
C THR A 324 3.74 -1.00 -14.90
N THR A 325 2.44 -1.17 -15.18
CA THR A 325 1.91 -2.32 -15.92
C THR A 325 2.55 -2.41 -17.30
N TYR A 326 2.66 -1.28 -18.01
CA TYR A 326 3.32 -1.24 -19.32
C TYR A 326 4.79 -1.67 -19.25
N ASP A 327 5.55 -1.20 -18.27
CA ASP A 327 6.97 -1.52 -18.12
C ASP A 327 7.21 -3.00 -17.79
N LEU A 328 6.34 -3.61 -16.99
CA LEU A 328 6.40 -5.04 -16.68
C LEU A 328 6.12 -5.90 -17.92
N LEU A 329 5.11 -5.53 -18.71
CA LEU A 329 4.74 -6.24 -19.94
C LEU A 329 5.74 -6.04 -21.08
N SER A 330 6.34 -4.85 -21.19
CA SER A 330 7.28 -4.52 -22.26
C SER A 330 8.66 -5.15 -22.08
N ARG A 331 8.87 -5.86 -20.96
CA ARG A 331 10.14 -6.49 -20.58
C ARG A 331 10.36 -7.82 -21.32
N GLN A 332 11.59 -8.33 -21.29
CA GLN A 332 11.94 -9.64 -21.84
C GLN A 332 12.75 -10.46 -20.80
N PRO A 333 12.20 -11.58 -20.28
CA PRO A 333 10.83 -12.04 -20.47
C PRO A 333 9.80 -11.07 -19.84
N PRO A 334 8.57 -11.00 -20.39
CA PRO A 334 7.52 -10.18 -19.82
C PRO A 334 7.10 -10.71 -18.45
N LEU A 335 6.82 -9.79 -17.52
CA LEU A 335 6.06 -10.11 -16.32
C LEU A 335 4.64 -9.64 -16.53
N PHE A 336 3.70 -10.48 -16.12
CA PHE A 336 2.29 -10.25 -16.35
C PHE A 336 1.59 -9.90 -15.04
N PRO A 337 1.17 -8.63 -14.87
CA PRO A 337 0.40 -8.26 -13.70
C PRO A 337 -0.96 -8.97 -13.71
N ALA A 338 -1.36 -9.52 -12.57
CA ALA A 338 -2.71 -10.04 -12.35
C ALA A 338 -3.75 -8.96 -12.69
N PRO A 339 -4.91 -9.32 -13.27
CA PRO A 339 -5.88 -8.35 -13.78
C PRO A 339 -6.50 -7.48 -12.68
N LEU A 340 -6.41 -7.88 -11.42
CA LEU A 340 -6.87 -7.09 -10.28
C LEU A 340 -5.69 -6.46 -9.55
N ILE A 341 -5.68 -5.13 -9.49
CA ILE A 341 -4.72 -4.33 -8.73
C ILE A 341 -5.36 -4.04 -7.38
N CYS A 342 -4.71 -4.43 -6.29
CA CYS A 342 -5.20 -4.09 -4.95
C CYS A 342 -4.96 -2.60 -4.70
N ASP A 343 -6.00 -1.84 -4.38
CA ASP A 343 -5.93 -0.42 -4.09
C ASP A 343 -6.24 -0.19 -2.60
N THR A 344 -5.36 0.52 -1.90
CA THR A 344 -5.66 0.94 -0.52
C THR A 344 -6.65 2.10 -0.48
N VAL A 345 -7.01 2.66 -1.64
CA VAL A 345 -8.05 3.68 -1.78
C VAL A 345 -9.12 3.20 -2.76
N ASP A 346 -10.38 3.50 -2.47
CA ASP A 346 -11.51 3.00 -3.26
C ASP A 346 -11.95 3.97 -4.37
N SER A 347 -11.30 5.14 -4.51
CA SER A 347 -11.70 6.16 -5.49
C SER A 347 -11.66 5.68 -6.94
N ALA A 348 -10.58 4.99 -7.37
CA ALA A 348 -10.47 4.48 -8.75
C ALA A 348 -11.57 3.46 -9.06
N PHE A 349 -11.85 2.56 -8.11
CA PHE A 349 -12.92 1.57 -8.20
C PHE A 349 -14.32 2.19 -8.33
N TRP A 350 -14.66 3.17 -7.47
CA TRP A 350 -15.98 3.81 -7.51
C TRP A 350 -16.22 4.66 -8.77
N ARG A 351 -15.15 5.21 -9.35
CA ARG A 351 -15.19 5.87 -10.67
C ARG A 351 -15.28 4.90 -11.84
N GLY A 352 -14.93 3.64 -11.63
CA GLY A 352 -14.78 2.67 -12.71
C GLY A 352 -13.56 2.94 -13.59
N GLU A 353 -12.53 3.59 -13.06
CA GLU A 353 -11.26 3.80 -13.76
C GLU A 353 -10.50 2.49 -13.85
N LYS A 354 -9.88 2.21 -15.00
CA LYS A 354 -9.10 1.00 -15.27
C LYS A 354 -7.77 1.41 -15.88
N CYS A 355 -6.70 0.67 -15.60
CA CYS A 355 -5.52 0.77 -16.46
C CYS A 355 -5.83 0.04 -17.76
N ALA A 356 -5.70 0.72 -18.90
CA ALA A 356 -5.92 0.14 -20.21
C ALA A 356 -4.63 0.17 -21.02
N LEU A 357 -4.21 -0.98 -21.57
CA LEU A 357 -3.07 -1.06 -22.49
C LEU A 357 -3.49 -1.76 -23.78
N SER A 358 -3.06 -1.19 -24.90
CA SER A 358 -3.23 -1.84 -26.19
C SER A 358 -2.03 -2.71 -26.53
N VAL A 359 -2.27 -4.00 -26.76
CA VAL A 359 -1.28 -4.99 -27.16
C VAL A 359 -1.77 -5.60 -28.48
N ASP A 360 -0.98 -5.43 -29.55
CA ASP A 360 -1.30 -5.93 -30.89
C ASP A 360 -2.70 -5.55 -31.42
N GLY A 361 -3.19 -4.37 -31.04
CA GLY A 361 -4.50 -3.84 -31.44
C GLY A 361 -5.67 -4.28 -30.56
N GLU A 362 -5.45 -5.21 -29.64
CA GLU A 362 -6.41 -5.55 -28.58
C GLU A 362 -6.18 -4.66 -27.36
N VAL A 363 -7.24 -4.38 -26.59
CA VAL A 363 -7.15 -3.58 -25.36
C VAL A 363 -7.39 -4.50 -24.16
N PHE A 364 -6.44 -4.48 -23.24
CA PHE A 364 -6.49 -5.21 -21.98
C PHE A 364 -6.67 -4.24 -20.83
N HIS A 365 -7.44 -4.67 -19.83
CA HIS A 365 -7.78 -3.87 -18.67
C HIS A 365 -7.26 -4.51 -17.39
N TRP A 366 -6.72 -3.66 -16.52
CA TRP A 366 -6.42 -3.98 -15.13
C TRP A 366 -7.31 -3.13 -14.22
N TYR A 367 -7.90 -3.80 -13.24
CA TYR A 367 -9.01 -3.30 -12.45
C TYR A 367 -8.54 -3.00 -11.04
N PHE A 368 -8.70 -1.77 -10.58
CA PHE A 368 -8.49 -1.41 -9.18
C PHE A 368 -9.56 -2.05 -8.30
N LEU A 369 -9.14 -2.82 -7.31
CA LEU A 369 -9.98 -3.48 -6.32
C LEU A 369 -9.61 -2.96 -4.93
N PRO A 370 -10.53 -2.32 -4.19
CA PRO A 370 -10.28 -1.91 -2.82
C PRO A 370 -9.90 -3.10 -1.93
N HIS A 371 -8.94 -2.90 -1.04
CA HIS A 371 -8.59 -3.90 -0.03
C HIS A 371 -9.82 -4.28 0.82
N ASP A 372 -9.98 -5.56 1.16
CA ASP A 372 -11.13 -6.07 1.93
C ASP A 372 -11.30 -5.37 3.29
N ALA A 373 -10.21 -5.16 4.03
CA ALA A 373 -10.18 -4.39 5.26
C ALA A 373 -10.70 -2.94 5.07
N HIS A 374 -10.40 -2.30 3.95
CA HIS A 374 -10.91 -0.95 3.65
C HIS A 374 -12.42 -0.97 3.42
N VAL A 375 -12.91 -1.91 2.61
CA VAL A 375 -14.35 -2.11 2.38
C VAL A 375 -15.07 -2.38 3.71
N LEU A 376 -14.53 -3.27 4.54
CA LEU A 376 -15.12 -3.65 5.82
C LEU A 376 -15.17 -2.50 6.82
N THR A 377 -14.03 -1.87 7.08
CA THR A 377 -13.94 -0.78 8.08
C THR A 377 -14.76 0.43 7.67
N THR A 378 -14.77 0.77 6.39
CA THR A 378 -15.61 1.82 5.86
C THR A 378 -17.10 1.48 6.02
N SER A 379 -17.51 0.26 5.69
CA SER A 379 -18.91 -0.18 5.83
C SER A 379 -19.37 -0.23 7.29
N LEU A 380 -18.49 -0.62 8.22
CA LEU A 380 -18.75 -0.56 9.66
C LEU A 380 -18.98 0.87 10.13
N ARG A 381 -18.09 1.80 9.75
CA ARG A 381 -18.22 3.22 10.10
C ARG A 381 -19.53 3.80 9.57
N ASP A 382 -19.82 3.61 8.28
CA ASP A 382 -20.97 4.23 7.64
C ASP A 382 -22.30 3.68 8.22
N ALA A 383 -22.36 2.37 8.49
CA ALA A 383 -23.48 1.76 9.20
C ALA A 383 -23.64 2.31 10.63
N ALA A 384 -22.54 2.61 11.33
CA ALA A 384 -22.58 3.22 12.65
C ALA A 384 -23.14 4.65 12.60
N GLY A 385 -22.74 5.45 11.61
CA GLY A 385 -23.32 6.78 11.36
C GLY A 385 -24.83 6.70 11.08
N GLN A 386 -25.26 5.72 10.28
CA GLN A 386 -26.67 5.52 9.97
C GLN A 386 -27.50 5.09 11.20
N LEU A 387 -27.01 4.13 12.00
CA LEU A 387 -27.80 3.52 13.07
C LEU A 387 -27.69 4.26 14.40
N PHE A 388 -26.52 4.82 14.71
CA PHE A 388 -26.18 5.44 16.00
C PHE A 388 -25.92 6.95 15.91
N GLY A 389 -25.91 7.53 14.70
CA GLY A 389 -25.66 8.95 14.46
C GLY A 389 -24.17 9.32 14.45
N PRO A 390 -23.84 10.62 14.30
CA PRO A 390 -22.47 11.10 14.10
C PRO A 390 -21.51 10.70 15.22
N VAL A 391 -21.97 10.66 16.47
CA VAL A 391 -21.15 10.25 17.63
C VAL A 391 -20.77 8.76 17.55
N GLY A 392 -21.67 7.92 17.04
CA GLY A 392 -21.38 6.51 16.79
C GLY A 392 -20.35 6.34 15.68
N GLU A 393 -20.49 7.10 14.60
CA GLU A 393 -19.54 7.13 13.48
C GLU A 393 -18.13 7.56 13.93
N GLU A 394 -18.03 8.64 14.70
CA GLU A 394 -16.77 9.19 15.20
C GLU A 394 -16.03 8.17 16.07
N ARG A 395 -16.72 7.60 17.08
CA ARG A 395 -16.13 6.59 17.96
C ARG A 395 -15.72 5.31 17.23
N MET A 396 -16.53 4.91 16.25
CA MET A 396 -16.20 3.78 15.38
C MET A 396 -14.95 4.10 14.57
N THR A 397 -14.83 5.32 14.02
CA THR A 397 -13.66 5.78 13.27
C THR A 397 -12.39 5.75 14.12
N GLU A 398 -12.44 6.21 15.37
CA GLU A 398 -11.28 6.20 16.29
C GLU A 398 -10.73 4.80 16.52
N LEU A 399 -11.61 3.82 16.80
CA LEU A 399 -11.20 2.43 16.99
C LEU A 399 -10.84 1.73 15.68
N LEU A 400 -11.42 2.19 14.57
CA LEU A 400 -11.13 1.62 13.27
C LEU A 400 -9.85 2.18 12.62
N ALA A 401 -9.39 3.36 13.08
CA ALA A 401 -8.14 3.97 12.67
C ALA A 401 -6.94 3.08 13.04
N GLY A 402 -5.95 2.98 12.14
CA GLY A 402 -4.79 2.10 12.33
C GLY A 402 -4.86 0.76 11.59
N THR A 403 -5.56 0.71 10.46
CA THR A 403 -5.77 -0.48 9.60
C THR A 403 -4.49 -1.18 9.16
N ALA A 404 -3.32 -0.52 9.16
CA ALA A 404 -2.06 -1.09 8.69
C ALA A 404 -1.71 -2.46 9.33
N ALA A 405 -1.97 -2.65 10.63
CA ALA A 405 -1.66 -3.92 11.31
C ALA A 405 -2.70 -5.03 11.06
N ALA A 406 -3.95 -4.66 10.72
CA ALA A 406 -5.03 -5.62 10.43
C ALA A 406 -5.03 -6.06 8.95
N MET A 407 -4.59 -5.18 8.03
CA MET A 407 -4.51 -5.47 6.58
C MET A 407 -3.66 -6.71 6.25
N CYS A 408 -2.73 -7.10 7.13
CA CYS A 408 -1.83 -8.24 6.87
C CYS A 408 -2.36 -9.63 7.27
N LYS A 409 -3.50 -9.77 7.95
CA LYS A 409 -3.87 -11.07 8.55
C LYS A 409 -4.78 -11.94 7.69
N ARG A 410 -5.48 -11.39 6.69
CA ARG A 410 -6.29 -12.17 5.76
C ARG A 410 -6.52 -11.37 4.47
N LEU A 411 -6.12 -11.91 3.33
CA LEU A 411 -6.53 -11.41 2.03
C LEU A 411 -7.68 -12.27 1.53
N MET A 412 -8.88 -11.69 1.41
CA MET A 412 -10.00 -12.38 0.76
C MET A 412 -9.71 -12.59 -0.73
N GLY A 413 -9.85 -13.83 -1.22
CA GLY A 413 -9.87 -14.09 -2.67
C GLY A 413 -11.13 -13.53 -3.31
N VAL A 414 -11.16 -13.36 -4.63
CA VAL A 414 -12.30 -12.76 -5.36
C VAL A 414 -13.62 -13.50 -5.11
N LYS A 415 -13.56 -14.83 -5.03
CA LYS A 415 -14.71 -15.67 -4.65
C LYS A 415 -15.31 -15.27 -3.30
N ALA A 416 -14.45 -14.97 -2.33
CA ALA A 416 -14.85 -14.54 -1.00
C ALA A 416 -15.41 -13.10 -1.04
N PHE A 417 -14.82 -12.20 -1.83
CA PHE A 417 -15.37 -10.86 -2.08
C PHE A 417 -16.80 -10.90 -2.63
N LEU A 418 -17.14 -11.91 -3.43
CA LEU A 418 -18.48 -12.07 -4.01
C LEU A 418 -19.47 -12.80 -3.09
N SER A 419 -19.01 -13.36 -1.96
CA SER A 419 -19.85 -14.13 -1.03
C SER A 419 -20.34 -13.27 0.13
N ARG A 420 -21.67 -13.04 0.20
CA ARG A 420 -22.31 -12.35 1.33
C ARG A 420 -21.97 -13.00 2.68
N GLU A 421 -21.89 -14.33 2.71
CA GLU A 421 -21.62 -15.09 3.92
C GLU A 421 -20.18 -14.93 4.42
N GLU A 422 -19.20 -14.85 3.52
CA GLU A 422 -17.81 -14.58 3.90
C GLU A 422 -17.65 -13.18 4.49
N TRP A 423 -18.37 -12.20 3.95
CA TRP A 423 -18.44 -10.87 4.55
C TRP A 423 -19.11 -10.86 5.91
N ARG A 424 -20.21 -11.60 6.10
CA ARG A 424 -20.84 -11.73 7.42
C ARG A 424 -19.86 -12.29 8.46
N LYS A 425 -19.10 -13.33 8.12
CA LYS A 425 -18.03 -13.86 8.98
C LYS A 425 -16.95 -12.81 9.25
N ALA A 426 -16.53 -12.07 8.23
CA ALA A 426 -15.54 -11.00 8.37
C ALA A 426 -16.00 -9.90 9.35
N ILE A 427 -17.25 -9.45 9.24
CA ILE A 427 -17.85 -8.45 10.13
C ILE A 427 -17.81 -8.93 11.59
N VAL A 428 -18.31 -10.14 11.84
CA VAL A 428 -18.36 -10.71 13.19
C VAL A 428 -16.96 -10.86 13.76
N GLN A 429 -16.02 -11.36 12.95
CA GLN A 429 -14.64 -11.53 13.35
C GLN A 429 -13.99 -10.19 13.72
N GLU A 430 -14.15 -9.17 12.89
CA GLU A 430 -13.55 -7.85 13.11
C GLU A 430 -14.10 -7.20 14.38
N ILE A 431 -15.42 -7.20 14.57
CA ILE A 431 -16.07 -6.66 15.78
C ILE A 431 -15.55 -7.35 17.04
N THR A 432 -15.38 -8.68 16.99
CA THR A 432 -15.00 -9.48 18.17
C THR A 432 -13.51 -9.39 18.47
N GLN A 433 -12.65 -9.38 17.45
CA GLN A 433 -11.20 -9.50 17.62
C GLN A 433 -10.48 -8.16 17.76
N ARG A 434 -11.06 -7.07 17.23
CA ARG A 434 -10.41 -5.75 17.32
C ARG A 434 -10.56 -5.18 18.73
N ALA A 435 -9.42 -4.81 19.33
CA ALA A 435 -9.36 -4.30 20.69
C ALA A 435 -10.31 -3.11 20.89
N GLY A 436 -11.13 -3.18 21.94
CA GLY A 436 -12.12 -2.15 22.28
C GLY A 436 -13.37 -2.11 21.38
N LEU A 437 -13.33 -2.68 20.17
CA LEU A 437 -14.42 -2.58 19.20
C LEU A 437 -15.67 -3.34 19.68
N HIS A 438 -15.51 -4.55 20.21
CA HIS A 438 -16.61 -5.34 20.76
C HIS A 438 -17.35 -4.59 21.88
N ALA A 439 -16.60 -4.02 22.83
CA ALA A 439 -17.16 -3.29 23.96
C ALA A 439 -17.91 -2.02 23.50
N LEU A 440 -17.32 -1.25 22.57
CA LEU A 440 -18.00 -0.10 21.97
C LEU A 440 -19.29 -0.52 21.26
N PHE A 441 -19.23 -1.55 20.43
CA PHE A 441 -20.36 -2.06 19.66
C PHE A 441 -21.51 -2.51 20.56
N THR A 442 -21.22 -3.30 21.60
CA THR A 442 -22.23 -3.75 22.57
C THR A 442 -22.86 -2.57 23.30
N ARG A 443 -22.06 -1.57 23.73
CA ARG A 443 -22.57 -0.35 24.37
C ARG A 443 -23.50 0.45 23.45
N LEU A 444 -23.10 0.69 22.20
CA LEU A 444 -23.92 1.44 21.22
C LEU A 444 -25.24 0.71 20.93
N CYS A 445 -25.19 -0.62 20.76
CA CYS A 445 -26.39 -1.43 20.59
C CYS A 445 -27.30 -1.37 21.82
N GLY A 446 -26.74 -1.46 23.03
CA GLY A 446 -27.50 -1.34 24.28
C GLY A 446 -28.21 0.00 24.41
N GLN A 447 -27.49 1.11 24.18
CA GLN A 447 -28.06 2.46 24.21
C GLN A 447 -29.20 2.61 23.21
N ARG A 448 -29.00 2.15 21.97
CA ARG A 448 -30.02 2.23 20.91
C ARG A 448 -31.22 1.32 21.17
N ALA A 449 -30.99 0.15 21.77
CA ALA A 449 -32.04 -0.78 22.19
C ALA A 449 -32.92 -0.15 23.28
N THR A 450 -32.32 0.47 24.30
CA THR A 450 -33.05 1.22 25.34
C THR A 450 -33.83 2.39 24.74
N GLN A 451 -33.25 3.14 23.80
CA GLN A 451 -33.93 4.28 23.15
C GLN A 451 -35.14 3.86 22.31
N ARG A 452 -35.11 2.67 21.70
CA ARG A 452 -36.16 2.17 20.81
C ARG A 452 -37.13 1.18 21.48
N ASP A 453 -36.89 0.83 22.74
CA ASP A 453 -37.61 -0.22 23.48
C ASP A 453 -37.65 -1.56 22.72
N VAL A 454 -36.48 -2.03 22.27
CA VAL A 454 -36.30 -3.30 21.56
C VAL A 454 -35.16 -4.11 22.17
N SER A 455 -35.02 -5.38 21.80
CA SER A 455 -33.91 -6.21 22.29
C SER A 455 -32.57 -5.79 21.68
N VAL A 456 -31.49 -5.90 22.46
CA VAL A 456 -30.12 -5.65 22.00
C VAL A 456 -29.76 -6.54 20.80
N VAL A 457 -30.24 -7.79 20.80
CA VAL A 457 -30.03 -8.75 19.69
C VAL A 457 -30.66 -8.23 18.39
N SER A 458 -31.83 -7.60 18.46
CA SER A 458 -32.47 -6.98 17.29
C SER A 458 -31.59 -5.86 16.71
N VAL A 459 -31.03 -5.00 17.56
CA VAL A 459 -30.15 -3.89 17.12
C VAL A 459 -28.82 -4.42 16.57
N LYS A 460 -28.22 -5.44 17.21
CA LYS A 460 -27.00 -6.09 16.69
C LYS A 460 -27.23 -6.68 15.30
N THR A 461 -28.37 -7.33 15.10
CA THR A 461 -28.76 -7.91 13.79
C THR A 461 -28.99 -6.83 12.75
N GLU A 462 -29.73 -5.76 13.10
CA GLU A 462 -29.98 -4.61 12.23
C GLU A 462 -28.66 -3.94 11.80
N TYR A 463 -27.71 -3.78 12.72
CA TYR A 463 -26.39 -3.24 12.40
C TYR A 463 -25.65 -4.13 11.40
N ILE A 464 -25.55 -5.44 11.64
CA ILE A 464 -24.87 -6.36 10.72
C ILE A 464 -25.50 -6.35 9.33
N GLU A 465 -26.83 -6.35 9.22
CA GLU A 465 -27.51 -6.24 7.93
C GLU A 465 -27.29 -4.88 7.26
N THR A 466 -27.20 -3.80 8.03
CA THR A 466 -26.86 -2.47 7.50
C THR A 466 -25.43 -2.47 6.94
N VAL A 467 -24.46 -3.05 7.64
CA VAL A 467 -23.08 -3.20 7.14
C VAL A 467 -23.06 -4.05 5.87
N LEU A 468 -23.78 -5.18 5.85
CA LEU A 468 -23.89 -6.03 4.66
C LEU A 468 -24.50 -5.29 3.48
N SER A 469 -25.49 -4.41 3.69
CA SER A 469 -26.08 -3.61 2.61
C SER A 469 -25.09 -2.65 1.95
N HIS A 470 -24.15 -2.08 2.71
CA HIS A 470 -23.06 -1.26 2.18
C HIS A 470 -22.08 -2.13 1.36
N ILE A 471 -21.75 -3.32 1.87
CA ILE A 471 -20.90 -4.29 1.17
C ILE A 471 -21.58 -4.82 -0.09
N ASP A 472 -22.90 -4.98 -0.11
CA ASP A 472 -23.63 -5.40 -1.30
C ASP A 472 -23.57 -4.35 -2.41
N ALA A 473 -23.60 -3.06 -2.06
CA ALA A 473 -23.38 -2.00 -3.03
C ALA A 473 -21.98 -2.09 -3.66
N PHE A 474 -20.97 -2.40 -2.85
CA PHE A 474 -19.62 -2.71 -3.33
C PHE A 474 -19.61 -3.97 -4.22
N ARG A 475 -20.23 -5.07 -3.80
CA ARG A 475 -20.32 -6.32 -4.59
C ARG A 475 -20.98 -6.07 -5.94
N LYS A 476 -22.08 -5.32 -5.95
CA LYS A 476 -22.79 -4.93 -7.18
C LYS A 476 -21.88 -4.13 -8.11
N GLN A 477 -21.22 -3.10 -7.59
CA GLN A 477 -20.26 -2.31 -8.36
C GLN A 477 -19.12 -3.18 -8.90
N LEU A 478 -18.59 -4.13 -8.12
CA LEU A 478 -17.53 -5.04 -8.58
C LEU A 478 -17.97 -5.89 -9.76
N VAL A 479 -19.17 -6.48 -9.69
CA VAL A 479 -19.74 -7.27 -10.79
C VAL A 479 -19.95 -6.43 -12.05
N ASP A 480 -20.46 -5.22 -11.91
CA ASP A 480 -20.67 -4.32 -13.04
C ASP A 480 -19.34 -3.82 -13.64
N TYR A 481 -18.40 -3.47 -12.76
CA TYR A 481 -17.09 -2.91 -13.12
C TYR A 481 -16.19 -3.92 -13.84
N ALA A 482 -16.20 -5.18 -13.39
CA ALA A 482 -15.40 -6.28 -13.94
C ALA A 482 -16.17 -7.16 -14.95
N ARG A 483 -17.30 -6.68 -15.47
CA ARG A 483 -18.13 -7.42 -16.45
C ARG A 483 -17.38 -7.75 -17.74
N ASP A 484 -16.48 -6.87 -18.15
CA ASP A 484 -15.64 -6.97 -19.35
C ASP A 484 -14.25 -7.57 -19.08
N LEU A 485 -14.05 -8.18 -17.89
CA LEU A 485 -12.76 -8.72 -17.48
C LEU A 485 -12.26 -9.79 -18.45
N ARG A 486 -11.10 -9.51 -19.05
CA ARG A 486 -10.35 -10.43 -19.91
C ARG A 486 -8.92 -10.53 -19.38
N SER A 487 -8.45 -11.75 -19.13
CA SER A 487 -7.08 -11.99 -18.68
C SER A 487 -6.15 -12.20 -19.88
N LEU A 488 -5.02 -11.47 -19.90
CA LEU A 488 -3.96 -11.68 -20.89
C LEU A 488 -3.19 -13.01 -20.68
N ILE A 489 -3.34 -13.62 -19.50
CA ILE A 489 -2.49 -14.72 -19.01
C ILE A 489 -3.28 -16.03 -18.83
N GLY A 490 -4.50 -16.11 -19.39
CA GLY A 490 -5.25 -17.35 -19.50
C GLY A 490 -6.02 -17.82 -18.25
N THR A 491 -6.01 -17.07 -17.15
CA THR A 491 -6.94 -17.31 -16.04
C THR A 491 -8.25 -16.57 -16.28
N GLY A 492 -9.13 -17.22 -17.05
CA GLY A 492 -10.50 -16.79 -17.25
C GLY A 492 -10.69 -15.59 -18.20
N ASN A 493 -11.72 -15.68 -19.02
CA ASN A 493 -12.25 -14.61 -19.87
C ASN A 493 -13.43 -13.89 -19.20
N SER A 494 -13.65 -14.14 -17.90
CA SER A 494 -14.74 -13.55 -17.14
C SER A 494 -14.39 -13.50 -15.65
N LEU A 495 -15.10 -12.63 -14.91
CA LEU A 495 -15.00 -12.57 -13.45
C LEU A 495 -15.31 -13.92 -12.78
N ALA A 496 -16.28 -14.68 -13.31
CA ALA A 496 -16.65 -15.98 -12.77
C ALA A 496 -15.50 -16.98 -12.86
N GLU A 497 -14.87 -17.09 -14.03
CA GLU A 497 -13.72 -17.96 -14.25
C GLU A 497 -12.52 -17.52 -13.41
N PHE A 498 -12.26 -16.21 -13.31
CA PHE A 498 -11.20 -15.68 -12.46
C PHE A 498 -11.42 -15.96 -10.96
N ALA A 499 -12.67 -16.01 -10.52
CA ALA A 499 -13.04 -16.31 -9.13
C ALA A 499 -13.20 -17.81 -8.84
N ASP A 500 -12.86 -18.71 -9.77
CA ASP A 500 -13.13 -20.16 -9.67
C ASP A 500 -14.60 -20.44 -9.31
N MET A 501 -15.50 -19.80 -10.05
CA MET A 501 -16.95 -19.91 -9.92
C MET A 501 -17.57 -20.38 -11.22
N THR A 502 -18.59 -21.23 -11.11
CA THR A 502 -19.40 -21.62 -12.26
C THR A 502 -20.26 -20.45 -12.73
N ALA A 503 -20.61 -20.40 -14.01
CA ALA A 503 -21.55 -19.40 -14.54
C ALA A 503 -22.91 -19.42 -13.81
N ALA A 504 -23.36 -20.58 -13.30
CA ALA A 504 -24.58 -20.68 -12.52
C ALA A 504 -24.47 -19.97 -11.16
N GLN A 505 -23.33 -20.14 -10.46
CA GLN A 505 -23.07 -19.41 -9.21
C GLN A 505 -22.99 -17.90 -9.45
N MET A 506 -22.35 -17.48 -10.54
CA MET A 506 -22.27 -16.06 -10.90
C MET A 506 -23.66 -15.46 -11.18
N ARG A 507 -24.50 -16.15 -11.96
CA ARG A 507 -25.88 -15.72 -12.22
C ARG A 507 -26.71 -15.60 -10.94
N GLN A 508 -26.53 -16.52 -9.98
CA GLN A 508 -27.21 -16.43 -8.68
C GLN A 508 -26.79 -15.15 -7.92
N ILE A 509 -25.51 -14.79 -7.96
CA ILE A 509 -25.00 -13.56 -7.35
C ILE A 509 -25.53 -12.33 -8.09
N GLU A 510 -25.54 -12.34 -9.42
CA GLU A 510 -26.13 -11.26 -10.22
C GLU A 510 -27.61 -11.07 -9.90
N GLU A 511 -28.37 -12.16 -9.74
CA GLU A 511 -29.79 -12.10 -9.35
C GLU A 511 -29.95 -11.53 -7.93
N GLU A 512 -29.12 -11.96 -6.98
CA GLU A 512 -29.07 -11.40 -5.62
C GLU A 512 -28.81 -9.88 -5.66
N LEU A 513 -27.78 -9.46 -6.39
CA LEU A 513 -27.31 -8.07 -6.45
C LEU A 513 -28.19 -7.17 -7.33
N SER A 514 -28.99 -7.74 -8.24
CA SER A 514 -29.94 -6.99 -9.06
C SER A 514 -30.97 -6.25 -8.20
N ARG A 515 -31.30 -6.80 -7.03
CA ARG A 515 -32.28 -6.27 -6.07
C ARG A 515 -31.69 -5.25 -5.09
N VAL A 516 -30.37 -5.10 -5.06
CA VAL A 516 -29.67 -4.17 -4.16
C VAL A 516 -29.80 -2.75 -4.68
N SER A 517 -30.35 -1.87 -3.84
CA SER A 517 -30.27 -0.41 -3.99
C SER A 517 -29.04 0.10 -3.25
N PHE A 518 -28.38 1.14 -3.77
CA PHE A 518 -27.27 1.76 -3.07
C PHE A 518 -27.81 2.49 -1.82
N PRO A 519 -27.23 2.26 -0.63
CA PRO A 519 -27.52 3.10 0.53
C PRO A 519 -27.23 4.58 0.20
N PRO A 520 -27.97 5.57 0.74
CA PRO A 520 -27.74 6.98 0.43
C PRO A 520 -26.28 7.44 0.64
N ALA A 521 -25.62 6.96 1.71
CA ALA A 521 -24.20 7.24 1.97
C ALA A 521 -23.26 6.65 0.89
N MET A 522 -23.63 5.51 0.29
CA MET A 522 -22.92 4.95 -0.86
C MET A 522 -23.19 5.76 -2.12
N GLU A 523 -24.43 6.14 -2.39
CA GLU A 523 -24.80 6.97 -3.55
C GLU A 523 -24.06 8.31 -3.54
N GLU A 524 -24.03 8.99 -2.40
CA GLU A 524 -23.34 10.27 -2.25
C GLU A 524 -21.82 10.11 -2.46
N ARG A 525 -21.22 9.05 -1.92
CA ARG A 525 -19.79 8.74 -2.15
C ARG A 525 -19.51 8.46 -3.62
N VAL A 526 -20.28 7.59 -4.26
CA VAL A 526 -20.13 7.28 -5.68
C VAL A 526 -20.32 8.53 -6.54
N ALA A 527 -21.33 9.34 -6.22
CA ALA A 527 -21.59 10.61 -6.90
C ALA A 527 -20.42 11.59 -6.74
N ARG A 528 -19.86 11.72 -5.52
CA ARG A 528 -18.67 12.55 -5.26
C ARG A 528 -17.46 12.09 -6.06
N HIS A 529 -17.16 10.79 -6.09
CA HIS A 529 -16.04 10.27 -6.88
C HIS A 529 -16.24 10.45 -8.39
N ARG A 530 -17.48 10.34 -8.88
CA ARG A 530 -17.79 10.49 -10.31
C ARG A 530 -17.87 11.94 -10.78
N GLN A 531 -17.90 12.91 -9.87
CA GLN A 531 -17.90 14.31 -10.28
C GLN A 531 -16.55 14.68 -10.89
N PRO A 532 -16.53 15.27 -12.10
CA PRO A 532 -15.29 15.76 -12.68
C PRO A 532 -14.62 16.76 -11.75
N LEU A 533 -13.30 16.71 -11.66
CA LEU A 533 -12.51 17.71 -10.96
C LEU A 533 -12.67 19.06 -11.68
N ARG A 534 -13.52 19.94 -11.15
CA ARG A 534 -13.89 21.21 -11.80
C ARG A 534 -13.03 22.39 -11.37
N ASP A 535 -12.42 22.35 -10.20
CA ASP A 535 -11.68 23.50 -9.66
C ASP A 535 -10.20 23.46 -10.08
N PRO A 536 -9.75 24.35 -11.00
CA PRO A 536 -8.35 24.41 -11.42
C PRO A 536 -7.41 24.77 -10.27
N SER A 537 -7.89 25.49 -9.25
CA SER A 537 -7.09 25.91 -8.10
C SER A 537 -6.73 24.75 -7.17
N VAL A 538 -7.60 23.73 -7.09
CA VAL A 538 -7.31 22.48 -6.37
C VAL A 538 -6.21 21.72 -7.10
N ARG A 539 -6.32 21.63 -8.42
CA ARG A 539 -5.34 20.94 -9.26
C ARG A 539 -3.97 21.61 -9.20
N GLU A 540 -3.92 22.94 -9.30
CA GLU A 540 -2.67 23.71 -9.20
C GLU A 540 -2.00 23.55 -7.82
N ARG A 541 -2.78 23.48 -6.73
CA ARG A 541 -2.23 23.24 -5.39
C ARG A 541 -1.59 21.86 -5.23
N VAL A 542 -2.11 20.85 -5.92
CA VAL A 542 -1.61 19.46 -5.81
C VAL A 542 -0.50 19.19 -6.83
N GLU A 543 -0.76 19.52 -8.09
CA GLU A 543 0.10 19.21 -9.24
C GLU A 543 1.11 20.31 -9.56
N GLY A 544 1.02 21.48 -8.89
CA GLY A 544 1.82 22.66 -9.17
C GLY A 544 1.36 23.42 -10.42
N GLY A 545 2.17 24.40 -10.83
CA GLY A 545 1.90 25.24 -11.99
C GLY A 545 1.87 24.44 -13.30
N VAL A 546 1.25 25.03 -14.33
CA VAL A 546 1.29 24.48 -15.69
C VAL A 546 2.51 25.04 -16.44
N VAL A 547 3.38 24.15 -16.90
CA VAL A 547 4.56 24.47 -17.71
C VAL A 547 4.31 24.12 -19.17
N THR A 548 4.95 24.86 -20.08
CA THR A 548 4.89 24.59 -21.52
C THR A 548 6.22 23.99 -21.97
N LEU A 549 6.17 22.77 -22.51
CA LEU A 549 7.32 22.04 -23.02
C LEU A 549 7.76 22.64 -24.37
N ALA A 550 8.96 22.27 -24.82
CA ALA A 550 9.53 22.75 -26.08
C ALA A 550 8.70 22.39 -27.34
N ASP A 551 7.88 21.35 -27.27
CA ASP A 551 6.94 20.93 -28.31
C ASP A 551 5.58 21.67 -28.25
N GLY A 552 5.44 22.64 -27.33
CA GLY A 552 4.21 23.38 -27.08
C GLY A 552 3.19 22.65 -26.21
N LYS A 553 3.45 21.40 -25.78
CA LYS A 553 2.56 20.66 -24.88
C LYS A 553 2.57 21.31 -23.50
N ARG A 554 1.38 21.48 -22.93
CA ARG A 554 1.21 21.98 -21.56
C ARG A 554 1.08 20.80 -20.60
N VAL A 555 1.89 20.78 -19.55
CA VAL A 555 1.90 19.74 -18.50
C VAL A 555 2.00 20.41 -17.14
N THR A 556 1.58 19.73 -16.07
CA THR A 556 1.78 20.24 -14.70
C THR A 556 3.20 19.92 -14.21
N GLU A 557 3.65 20.62 -13.16
CA GLU A 557 4.96 20.35 -12.54
C GLU A 557 5.08 18.91 -12.03
N ALA A 558 4.02 18.37 -11.43
CA ALA A 558 3.97 16.97 -11.00
C ALA A 558 4.12 16.02 -12.21
N ASP A 559 3.41 16.28 -13.32
CA ASP A 559 3.53 15.48 -14.55
C ASP A 559 4.92 15.56 -15.15
N LEU A 560 5.53 16.74 -15.14
CA LEU A 560 6.90 16.91 -15.60
C LEU A 560 7.87 16.09 -14.74
N ALA A 561 7.75 16.15 -13.42
CA ALA A 561 8.61 15.39 -12.50
C ALA A 561 8.47 13.88 -12.72
N LEU A 562 7.22 13.37 -12.78
CA LEU A 562 6.95 11.96 -13.05
C LEU A 562 7.49 11.53 -14.42
N SER A 563 7.28 12.34 -15.47
CA SER A 563 7.75 12.04 -16.83
C SER A 563 9.28 12.02 -16.92
N VAL A 564 9.98 12.95 -16.27
CA VAL A 564 11.45 13.02 -16.24
C VAL A 564 12.04 11.75 -15.62
N HIS A 565 11.36 11.20 -14.62
CA HIS A 565 11.74 9.95 -13.98
C HIS A 565 11.16 8.69 -14.67
N GLY A 566 10.42 8.85 -15.76
CA GLY A 566 9.83 7.75 -16.54
C GLY A 566 8.74 6.99 -15.79
N LEU A 567 8.04 7.67 -14.87
CA LEU A 567 6.99 7.11 -14.02
C LEU A 567 5.59 7.29 -14.61
N ILE A 568 5.45 8.10 -15.67
CA ILE A 568 4.24 8.20 -16.51
C ILE A 568 4.62 8.25 -18.00
#